data_AF-A0A4V2QW56-F1
#
_entry.id   AF-A0A4V2QW56-F1
#
_cell.length_a   1.000
_cell.length_b   1.000
_cell.length_c   1.000
_cell.angle_alpha   90.00
_cell.angle_beta   90.00
_cell.angle_gamma   90.00
#
_symmetry.space_group_name_H-M   'P 1'
#
loop_
_entity.id
_entity.type
_entity.pdbx_description
1 polymer ?
#
loop_
_entity_poly.entity_id
_entity_poly.type
_entity_poly.pdbx_seq_one_letter_code
_entity_poly.pdbx_strand_id
1 'polypeptide(L)'
;MDAEAWIALTAVLLSLFSIALHLVLRAHDRREERQTSVISALQGEREALSFEAHRITTRGWPKRSEERGQVRDALCLAFIFETSDRSRALVYEALKKASDEDRAELVLLLNRLIRIFRDLERQPEWDLHRAWPKIAILGQALDDAAITEHARKYLQNGIDTRRAAKQDS
;
A
#
# COMPACT_ATOMS: atom_id res chain seq x y z
N MET A 1 -29.57 17.53 50.41
CA MET A 1 -28.60 16.78 49.58
C MET A 1 -27.33 16.78 50.37
N ASP A 2 -27.00 15.61 50.90
CA ASP A 2 -26.13 15.50 52.06
C ASP A 2 -24.68 15.38 51.55
N ALA A 3 -23.68 15.71 52.38
CA ALA A 3 -22.28 15.75 51.93
C ALA A 3 -21.84 14.44 51.26
N GLU A 4 -22.36 13.30 51.72
CA GLU A 4 -22.11 11.97 51.16
C GLU A 4 -22.62 11.84 49.72
N ALA A 5 -23.78 12.43 49.39
CA ALA A 5 -24.33 12.39 48.03
C ALA A 5 -23.47 13.21 47.04
N TRP A 6 -22.88 14.32 47.49
CA TRP A 6 -21.95 15.12 46.68
C TRP A 6 -20.62 14.39 46.44
N ILE A 7 -20.10 13.70 47.46
CA ILE A 7 -18.88 12.89 47.33
C ILE A 7 -19.11 11.72 46.35
N ALA A 8 -20.25 11.03 46.47
CA ALA A 8 -20.58 9.93 45.57
C ALA A 8 -20.75 10.41 44.11
N LEU A 9 -21.45 11.53 43.90
CA LEU A 9 -21.66 12.11 42.57
C LEU A 9 -20.33 12.53 41.91
N THR A 10 -19.46 13.19 42.67
CA THR A 10 -18.15 13.64 42.15
C THR A 10 -17.24 12.46 41.82
N ALA A 11 -17.24 11.39 42.62
CA ALA A 11 -16.50 10.17 42.33
C ALA A 11 -16.96 9.49 41.03
N VAL A 12 -18.29 9.39 40.82
CA VAL A 12 -18.86 8.84 39.58
C VAL A 12 -18.45 9.68 38.36
N LEU A 13 -18.56 11.01 38.45
CA LEU A 13 -18.18 11.90 37.34
C LEU A 13 -16.68 11.79 37.00
N LEU A 14 -15.81 11.72 38.00
CA LEU A 14 -14.37 11.52 37.79
C LEU A 14 -14.06 10.18 37.12
N SER A 15 -14.74 9.10 37.53
CA SER A 15 -14.56 7.79 36.89
C SER A 15 -14.99 7.79 35.42
N LEU A 16 -16.14 8.40 35.09
CA LEU A 16 -16.62 8.51 33.72
C LEU A 16 -15.69 9.39 32.87
N PHE A 17 -15.20 10.50 33.43
CA PHE A 17 -14.23 11.35 32.75
C PHE A 17 -12.92 10.60 32.47
N SER A 18 -12.42 9.83 33.43
CA SER A 18 -11.22 9.00 33.26
C SER A 18 -11.39 7.96 32.15
N ILE A 19 -12.54 7.27 32.11
CA ILE A 19 -12.85 6.31 31.05
C ILE A 19 -12.93 7.01 29.68
N ALA A 20 -13.64 8.13 29.60
CA ALA A 20 -13.76 8.91 28.36
C ALA A 20 -12.39 9.40 27.87
N LEU A 21 -11.56 9.93 28.77
CA LEU A 21 -10.21 10.38 28.46
C LEU A 21 -9.34 9.22 27.97
N HIS A 22 -9.41 8.05 28.61
CA HIS A 22 -8.65 6.88 28.19
C HIS A 22 -9.08 6.36 26.81
N LEU A 23 -10.38 6.45 26.49
CA LEU A 23 -10.89 6.13 25.16
C LEU A 23 -10.41 7.12 24.09
N VAL A 24 -10.37 8.41 24.42
CA VAL A 24 -9.88 9.47 23.53
C VAL A 24 -8.37 9.31 23.27
N LEU A 25 -7.57 9.09 24.31
CA LEU A 25 -6.13 8.87 24.19
C LEU A 25 -5.84 7.62 23.35
N ARG A 26 -6.49 6.49 23.64
CA ARG A 26 -6.35 5.28 22.80
C ARG A 26 -6.78 5.50 21.35
N ALA A 27 -7.78 6.35 21.11
CA ALA A 27 -8.19 6.68 19.75
C ALA A 27 -7.17 7.57 19.05
N HIS A 28 -6.47 8.43 19.79
CA HIS A 28 -5.39 9.28 19.28
C HIS A 28 -4.13 8.47 18.97
N ASP A 29 -3.67 7.63 19.89
CA ASP A 29 -2.50 6.77 19.72
C ASP A 29 -2.69 5.86 18.50
N ARG A 30 -3.89 5.28 18.33
CA ARG A 30 -4.22 4.47 17.15
C ARG A 30 -4.20 5.24 15.84
N ARG A 31 -4.39 6.57 15.85
CA ARG A 31 -4.28 7.40 14.65
C ARG A 31 -2.83 7.71 14.35
N GLU A 32 -2.03 8.03 15.35
CA GLU A 32 -0.60 8.26 15.19
C GLU A 32 0.12 6.99 14.73
N GLU A 33 -0.14 5.84 15.37
CA GLU A 33 0.39 4.55 14.94
C GLU A 33 0.04 4.23 13.48
N ARG A 34 -1.17 4.59 13.04
CA ARG A 34 -1.56 4.41 11.63
C ARG A 34 -0.80 5.35 10.72
N GLN A 35 -0.69 6.62 11.06
CA GLN A 35 0.05 7.58 10.24
C GLN A 35 1.51 7.16 10.14
N THR A 36 2.14 6.78 11.26
CA THR A 36 3.50 6.24 11.27
C THR A 36 3.59 4.98 10.43
N SER A 37 2.66 4.02 10.57
CA SER A 37 2.66 2.80 9.76
C SER A 37 2.52 3.10 8.26
N VAL A 38 1.70 4.08 7.87
CA VAL A 38 1.54 4.49 6.46
C VAL A 38 2.80 5.18 5.94
N ILE A 39 3.41 6.06 6.74
CA ILE A 39 4.67 6.74 6.40
C ILE A 39 5.81 5.71 6.28
N SER A 40 5.97 4.83 7.26
CA SER A 40 6.92 3.72 7.24
C SER A 40 6.70 2.80 6.03
N ALA A 41 5.43 2.49 5.72
CA ALA A 41 5.09 1.71 4.54
C ALA A 41 5.49 2.43 3.24
N LEU A 42 5.22 3.74 3.14
CA LEU A 42 5.65 4.59 2.02
C LEU A 42 7.19 4.67 1.91
N GLN A 43 7.90 4.57 3.03
CA GLN A 43 9.36 4.53 3.09
C GLN A 43 9.95 3.13 2.82
N GLY A 44 9.10 2.12 2.56
CA GLY A 44 9.55 0.78 2.18
C GLY A 44 9.92 -0.11 3.37
N GLU A 45 9.50 0.22 4.60
CA GLU A 45 9.68 -0.67 5.74
C GLU A 45 8.83 -1.93 5.57
N ARG A 46 9.50 -3.04 5.22
CA ARG A 46 8.86 -4.31 4.84
C ARG A 46 7.87 -4.85 5.88
N GLU A 47 8.16 -4.67 7.17
CA GLU A 47 7.28 -5.13 8.25
C GLU A 47 6.00 -4.29 8.33
N ALA A 48 6.12 -2.96 8.26
CA ALA A 48 4.98 -2.05 8.23
C ALA A 48 4.10 -2.30 7.00
N LEU A 49 4.70 -2.53 5.83
CA LEU A 49 3.99 -2.92 4.61
C LEU A 49 3.20 -4.22 4.77
N SER A 50 3.85 -5.25 5.33
CA SER A 50 3.22 -6.57 5.52
C SER A 50 2.08 -6.49 6.54
N PHE A 51 2.27 -5.73 7.62
CA PHE A 51 1.24 -5.46 8.61
C PHE A 51 0.04 -4.73 8.00
N GLU A 52 0.29 -3.68 7.21
CA GLU A 52 -0.77 -2.87 6.62
C GLU A 52 -1.56 -3.64 5.55
N ALA A 53 -0.86 -4.41 4.71
CA ALA A 53 -1.50 -5.32 3.77
C ALA A 53 -2.38 -6.37 4.48
N HIS A 54 -1.89 -6.94 5.58
CA HIS A 54 -2.67 -7.87 6.41
C HIS A 54 -3.88 -7.18 7.05
N ARG A 55 -3.71 -5.95 7.56
CA ARG A 55 -4.79 -5.14 8.14
C ARG A 55 -5.90 -4.88 7.12
N ILE A 56 -5.55 -4.48 5.90
CA ILE A 56 -6.55 -4.24 4.83
C ILE A 56 -7.26 -5.53 4.46
N THR A 57 -6.52 -6.63 4.38
CA THR A 57 -7.09 -7.94 4.08
C THR A 57 -8.13 -8.37 5.13
N THR A 58 -7.90 -8.04 6.40
CA THR A 58 -8.75 -8.47 7.53
C THR A 58 -9.85 -7.46 7.88
N ARG A 59 -9.57 -6.15 7.81
CA ARG A 59 -10.44 -5.07 8.28
C ARG A 59 -10.94 -4.13 7.18
N GLY A 60 -10.50 -4.33 5.94
CA GLY A 60 -10.82 -3.48 4.80
C GLY A 60 -9.95 -2.22 4.71
N TRP A 61 -10.18 -1.47 3.63
CA TRP A 61 -9.47 -0.24 3.29
C TRP A 61 -9.80 0.92 4.25
N PRO A 62 -8.90 1.92 4.38
CA PRO A 62 -9.21 3.16 5.08
C PRO A 62 -10.49 3.83 4.56
N LYS A 63 -11.30 4.37 5.47
CA LYS A 63 -12.54 5.08 5.11
C LYS A 63 -12.27 6.46 4.53
N ARG A 64 -11.19 7.12 4.96
CA ARG A 64 -10.82 8.46 4.51
C ARG A 64 -10.14 8.37 3.15
N SER A 65 -10.61 9.18 2.21
CA SER A 65 -10.12 9.18 0.82
C SER A 65 -8.62 9.45 0.72
N GLU A 66 -8.12 10.42 1.48
CA GLU A 66 -6.70 10.79 1.46
C GLU A 66 -5.81 9.65 1.96
N GLU A 67 -6.13 9.09 3.13
CA GLU A 67 -5.43 7.94 3.71
C GLU A 67 -5.48 6.73 2.77
N ARG A 68 -6.63 6.50 2.12
CA ARG A 68 -6.81 5.42 1.16
C ARG A 68 -5.91 5.58 -0.07
N GLY A 69 -5.80 6.80 -0.60
CA GLY A 69 -4.89 7.12 -1.71
C GLY A 69 -3.44 6.87 -1.34
N GLN A 70 -2.99 7.35 -0.18
CA GLN A 70 -1.62 7.14 0.30
C GLN A 70 -1.29 5.65 0.47
N VAL A 71 -2.18 4.89 1.11
CA VAL A 71 -2.01 3.44 1.32
C VAL A 71 -1.98 2.69 -0.01
N ARG A 72 -2.90 3.03 -0.92
CA ARG A 72 -2.97 2.44 -2.26
C ARG A 72 -1.66 2.63 -3.03
N ASP A 73 -1.18 3.86 -3.07
CA ASP A 73 0.03 4.22 -3.82
C ASP A 73 1.25 3.53 -3.19
N ALA A 74 1.34 3.50 -1.85
CA ALA A 74 2.37 2.77 -1.11
C ALA A 74 2.38 1.28 -1.45
N LEU A 75 1.22 0.63 -1.41
CA LEU A 75 1.10 -0.81 -1.69
C LEU A 75 1.41 -1.15 -3.15
N CYS A 76 1.01 -0.30 -4.10
CA CYS A 76 1.34 -0.48 -5.50
C CYS A 76 2.86 -0.42 -5.72
N LEU A 77 3.52 0.61 -5.19
CA LEU A 77 4.98 0.74 -5.28
C LEU A 77 5.69 -0.39 -4.55
N ALA A 78 5.24 -0.74 -3.35
CA ALA A 78 5.77 -1.85 -2.58
C ALA A 78 5.64 -3.15 -3.37
N PHE A 79 4.49 -3.47 -3.97
CA PHE A 79 4.36 -4.68 -4.78
C PHE A 79 5.41 -4.76 -5.89
N ILE A 80 5.69 -3.63 -6.56
CA ILE A 80 6.64 -3.54 -7.67
C ILE A 80 8.09 -3.66 -7.20
N PHE A 81 8.46 -3.03 -6.09
CA PHE A 81 9.86 -2.99 -5.65
C PHE A 81 10.21 -4.03 -4.58
N GLU A 82 9.22 -4.63 -3.93
CA GLU A 82 9.43 -5.64 -2.89
C GLU A 82 10.11 -6.89 -3.46
N THR A 83 11.13 -7.35 -2.75
CA THR A 83 11.94 -8.51 -3.09
C THR A 83 11.42 -9.77 -2.42
N SER A 84 10.78 -9.65 -1.26
CA SER A 84 10.17 -10.77 -0.54
C SER A 84 8.87 -11.24 -1.19
N ASP A 85 8.87 -12.48 -1.68
CA ASP A 85 7.67 -13.11 -2.25
C ASP A 85 6.50 -13.17 -1.25
N ARG A 86 6.82 -13.39 0.03
CA ARG A 86 5.82 -13.43 1.10
C ARG A 86 5.15 -12.07 1.31
N SER A 87 5.94 -11.00 1.48
CA SER A 87 5.39 -9.65 1.64
C SER A 87 4.60 -9.23 0.40
N ARG A 88 5.10 -9.57 -0.79
CA ARG A 88 4.43 -9.28 -2.06
C ARG A 88 3.09 -10.02 -2.19
N ALA A 89 2.99 -11.27 -1.75
CA ALA A 89 1.73 -12.01 -1.75
C ALA A 89 0.68 -11.38 -0.81
N LEU A 90 1.10 -10.86 0.35
CA LEU A 90 0.19 -10.15 1.26
C LEU A 90 -0.33 -8.85 0.63
N VAL A 91 0.58 -8.07 0.02
CA VAL A 91 0.23 -6.84 -0.68
C VAL A 91 -0.73 -7.12 -1.84
N TYR A 92 -0.48 -8.18 -2.60
CA TYR A 92 -1.36 -8.63 -3.69
C TYR A 92 -2.79 -8.92 -3.22
N GLU A 93 -2.92 -9.68 -2.14
CA GLU A 93 -4.23 -10.02 -1.57
C GLU A 93 -4.95 -8.78 -1.03
N ALA A 94 -4.23 -7.80 -0.48
CA ALA A 94 -4.80 -6.52 -0.10
C ALA A 94 -5.33 -5.73 -1.30
N LEU A 95 -4.53 -5.62 -2.38
CA LEU A 95 -4.89 -4.93 -3.61
C LEU A 95 -6.10 -5.56 -4.31
N LYS A 96 -6.24 -6.90 -4.28
CA LYS A 96 -7.42 -7.59 -4.82
C LYS A 96 -8.73 -7.23 -4.11
N LYS A 97 -8.67 -6.77 -2.86
CA LYS A 97 -9.85 -6.32 -2.11
C LYS A 97 -10.17 -4.83 -2.32
N ALA A 98 -9.46 -4.15 -3.21
CA ALA A 98 -9.77 -2.78 -3.58
C ALA A 98 -11.19 -2.67 -4.15
N SER A 99 -11.87 -1.58 -3.79
CA SER A 99 -13.16 -1.20 -4.38
C SER A 99 -13.00 -0.84 -5.87
N ASP A 100 -14.08 -0.79 -6.63
CA ASP A 100 -14.01 -0.43 -8.06
C ASP A 100 -13.41 0.97 -8.29
N GLU A 101 -13.71 1.92 -7.39
CA GLU A 101 -13.13 3.27 -7.39
C GLU A 101 -11.61 3.20 -7.18
N ASP A 102 -11.16 2.45 -6.17
CA ASP A 102 -9.74 2.31 -5.87
C ASP A 102 -8.99 1.53 -6.95
N ARG A 103 -9.66 0.57 -7.61
CA ARG A 103 -9.13 -0.17 -8.76
C ARG A 103 -8.90 0.75 -9.96
N ALA A 104 -9.87 1.60 -10.29
CA ALA A 104 -9.72 2.58 -11.37
C ALA A 104 -8.53 3.52 -11.11
N GLU A 105 -8.36 3.95 -9.86
CA GLU A 105 -7.23 4.77 -9.46
C GLU A 105 -5.89 4.02 -9.48
N LEU A 106 -5.85 2.74 -9.09
CA LEU A 106 -4.67 1.89 -9.23
C LEU A 106 -4.25 1.76 -10.70
N VAL A 107 -5.21 1.61 -11.61
CA VAL A 107 -4.97 1.61 -13.07
C VAL A 107 -4.35 2.93 -13.53
N LEU A 108 -4.86 4.08 -13.06
CA LEU A 108 -4.28 5.39 -13.37
C LEU A 108 -2.83 5.53 -12.84
N LEU A 109 -2.58 5.05 -11.64
CA LEU A 109 -1.25 5.04 -11.03
C LEU A 109 -0.29 4.15 -11.84
N LEU A 110 -0.69 2.92 -12.17
CA LEU A 110 0.13 2.01 -12.97
C LEU A 110 0.45 2.59 -14.35
N ASN A 111 -0.53 3.18 -15.04
CA ASN A 111 -0.29 3.87 -16.31
C ASN A 111 0.68 5.05 -16.18
N ARG A 112 0.70 5.75 -15.04
CA ARG A 112 1.70 6.79 -14.75
C ARG A 112 3.08 6.18 -14.54
N LEU A 113 3.18 5.10 -13.75
CA LEU A 113 4.43 4.40 -13.49
C LEU A 113 5.03 3.79 -14.77
N ILE A 114 4.22 3.19 -15.63
CA ILE A 114 4.65 2.65 -16.93
C ILE A 114 5.32 3.74 -17.78
N ARG A 115 4.72 4.95 -17.84
CA ARG A 115 5.31 6.08 -18.56
C ARG A 115 6.67 6.49 -17.97
N ILE A 116 6.74 6.64 -16.64
CA ILE A 116 7.98 6.98 -15.94
C ILE A 116 9.05 5.91 -16.21
N PHE A 117 8.70 4.63 -16.07
CA PHE A 117 9.65 3.53 -16.23
C PHE A 117 10.17 3.44 -17.66
N ARG A 118 9.33 3.63 -18.66
CA ARG A 118 9.75 3.71 -20.06
C ARG A 118 10.75 4.83 -20.30
N ASP A 119 10.51 6.00 -19.68
CA ASP A 119 11.38 7.16 -19.87
C ASP A 119 12.73 6.94 -19.14
N LEU A 120 12.71 6.26 -17.99
CA LEU A 120 13.90 5.89 -17.21
C LEU A 120 14.69 4.70 -17.79
N GLU A 121 14.05 3.76 -18.49
CA GLU A 121 14.70 2.59 -19.09
C GLU A 121 15.71 2.96 -20.18
N ARG A 122 15.64 4.20 -20.70
CA ARG A 122 16.66 4.78 -21.57
C ARG A 122 17.99 5.05 -20.85
N GLN A 123 17.99 5.02 -19.52
CA GLN A 123 19.15 5.26 -18.68
C GLN A 123 19.70 3.90 -18.18
N PRO A 124 20.96 3.57 -18.48
CA PRO A 124 21.54 2.25 -18.18
C PRO A 124 21.69 1.96 -16.68
N GLU A 125 21.59 2.98 -15.84
CA GLU A 125 21.74 2.90 -14.38
C GLU A 125 20.50 2.33 -13.65
N TRP A 126 19.35 2.22 -14.32
CA TRP A 126 18.11 1.71 -13.72
C TRP A 126 17.74 0.32 -14.26
N ASP A 127 17.95 -0.75 -13.47
CA ASP A 127 17.47 -2.12 -13.81
C ASP A 127 15.97 -2.27 -13.50
N LEU A 128 15.13 -1.68 -14.37
CA LEU A 128 13.66 -1.75 -14.26
C LEU A 128 13.08 -3.06 -14.80
N HIS A 129 13.89 -3.94 -15.36
CA HIS A 129 13.45 -5.21 -15.95
C HIS A 129 12.74 -6.11 -14.91
N ARG A 130 13.12 -6.00 -13.63
CA ARG A 130 12.49 -6.75 -12.53
C ARG A 130 11.09 -6.24 -12.18
N ALA A 131 10.74 -5.03 -12.58
CA ALA A 131 9.46 -4.40 -12.28
C ALA A 131 8.37 -4.80 -13.27
N TRP A 132 8.70 -4.97 -14.56
CA TRP A 132 7.73 -5.29 -15.61
C TRP A 132 6.88 -6.55 -15.35
N PRO A 133 7.44 -7.70 -14.92
CA PRO A 133 6.63 -8.86 -14.57
C PRO A 133 5.60 -8.58 -13.47
N LYS A 134 5.97 -7.75 -12.49
CA LYS A 134 5.13 -7.40 -11.35
C LYS A 134 4.00 -6.46 -11.79
N ILE A 135 4.30 -5.48 -12.64
CA ILE A 135 3.27 -4.63 -13.27
C ILE A 135 2.27 -5.49 -14.06
N ALA A 136 2.75 -6.50 -14.82
CA ALA A 136 1.87 -7.39 -15.57
C ALA A 136 0.89 -8.17 -14.67
N ILE A 137 1.40 -8.68 -13.53
CA ILE A 137 0.59 -9.37 -12.51
C ILE A 137 -0.48 -8.43 -11.92
N LEU A 138 -0.12 -7.18 -11.61
CA LEU A 138 -1.09 -6.21 -11.11
C LEU A 138 -2.14 -5.87 -12.16
N GLY A 139 -1.74 -5.64 -13.42
CA GLY A 139 -2.69 -5.43 -14.52
C GLY A 139 -3.70 -6.56 -14.63
N GLN A 140 -3.24 -7.81 -14.48
CA GLN A 140 -4.12 -8.97 -14.52
C GLN A 140 -5.09 -9.02 -13.34
N ALA A 141 -4.63 -8.68 -12.13
CA ALA A 141 -5.49 -8.66 -10.94
C ALA A 141 -6.54 -7.54 -10.95
N LEU A 142 -6.26 -6.48 -11.71
CA LEU A 142 -7.16 -5.36 -11.95
C LEU A 142 -8.04 -5.54 -13.19
N ASP A 143 -7.93 -6.70 -13.86
CA ASP A 143 -8.61 -7.01 -15.12
C ASP A 143 -8.34 -5.99 -16.24
N ASP A 144 -7.16 -5.35 -16.22
CA ASP A 144 -6.71 -4.39 -17.24
C ASP A 144 -5.76 -5.06 -18.23
N ALA A 145 -6.34 -5.55 -19.32
CA ALA A 145 -5.61 -6.22 -20.39
C ALA A 145 -4.56 -5.31 -21.07
N ALA A 146 -4.79 -3.99 -21.11
CA ALA A 146 -3.87 -3.06 -21.74
C ALA A 146 -2.58 -2.92 -20.93
N ILE A 147 -2.69 -2.78 -19.61
CA ILE A 147 -1.54 -2.76 -18.69
C ILE A 147 -0.77 -4.08 -18.77
N THR A 148 -1.48 -5.22 -18.73
CA THR A 148 -0.84 -6.53 -18.79
C THR A 148 -0.06 -6.73 -20.09
N GLU A 149 -0.68 -6.42 -21.22
CA GLU A 149 -0.05 -6.58 -22.54
C GLU A 149 1.14 -5.62 -22.71
N HIS A 150 0.99 -4.38 -22.24
CA HIS A 150 2.08 -3.41 -22.27
C HIS A 150 3.30 -3.94 -21.50
N ALA A 151 3.11 -4.35 -20.25
CA ALA A 151 4.21 -4.87 -19.43
C ALA A 151 4.87 -6.13 -20.01
N ARG A 152 4.09 -7.02 -20.65
CA ARG A 152 4.62 -8.23 -21.33
C ARG A 152 5.49 -7.89 -22.53
N LYS A 153 5.12 -6.91 -23.35
CA LYS A 153 5.93 -6.47 -24.50
C LYS A 153 7.31 -5.99 -24.06
N TYR A 154 7.38 -5.23 -22.97
CA TYR A 154 8.65 -4.75 -22.42
C TYR A 154 9.51 -5.88 -21.86
N LEU A 155 8.89 -6.86 -21.19
CA LEU A 155 9.59 -8.06 -20.75
C LEU A 155 10.24 -8.81 -21.91
N GLN A 156 9.52 -8.96 -23.03
CA GLN A 156 10.03 -9.65 -24.22
C GLN A 156 11.21 -8.90 -24.86
N ASN A 157 11.07 -7.58 -25.06
CA ASN A 157 12.12 -6.73 -25.63
C ASN A 157 13.41 -6.76 -24.79
N GLY A 158 13.28 -6.76 -23.46
CA GLY A 158 14.42 -6.85 -22.55
C GLY A 158 15.18 -8.19 -22.65
N ILE A 159 14.45 -9.30 -22.82
CA ILE A 159 15.04 -10.63 -23.03
C ILE A 159 15.79 -10.67 -24.36
N ASP A 160 15.18 -10.15 -25.44
CA ASP A 160 15.76 -10.19 -26.78
C ASP A 160 17.04 -9.34 -26.87
N THR A 161 17.05 -8.16 -26.25
CA THR A 161 18.23 -7.28 -26.18
C THR A 161 19.40 -7.94 -25.44
N ARG A 162 19.12 -8.62 -24.31
CA ARG A 162 20.16 -9.34 -23.54
C ARG A 162 20.70 -10.55 -24.29
N ARG A 163 19.87 -11.21 -25.10
CA ARG A 163 20.30 -12.34 -25.95
C ARG A 163 21.22 -11.87 -27.07
N ALA A 164 20.89 -10.78 -27.75
CA ALA A 164 21.73 -10.18 -28.79
C ALA A 164 23.11 -9.80 -28.23
N ALA A 165 23.16 -9.09 -27.11
CA ALA A 165 24.42 -8.69 -26.46
C ALA A 165 25.32 -9.88 -26.06
N LYS A 166 24.73 -11.06 -25.80
CA LYS A 166 25.46 -12.28 -25.44
C LYS A 166 25.98 -13.06 -26.65
N GLN A 167 25.45 -12.81 -27.85
CA GLN A 167 25.93 -13.42 -29.09
C GLN A 167 27.12 -12.66 -29.69
N ASP A 168 27.25 -11.38 -29.35
CA ASP A 168 28.34 -10.49 -29.82
C ASP A 168 29.58 -10.49 -28.90
N SER A 169 29.55 -11.22 -27.78
CA SER A 169 30.65 -11.37 -26.81
C SER A 169 31.24 -12.77 -26.82
#